data_AF-A0A436QMN1-F1
#
_entry.id   AF-A0A436QMN1-F1
#
_cell.length_a   1.000
_cell.length_b   1.000
_cell.length_c   1.000
_cell.angle_alpha   90.00
_cell.angle_beta   90.00
_cell.angle_gamma   90.00
#
_symmetry.space_group_name_H-M   'P 1'
#
loop_
_entity.id
_entity.type
_entity.pdbx_description
1 polymer ?
#
loop_
_entity_poly.entity_id
_entity_poly.type
_entity_poly.pdbx_seq_one_letter_code
_entity_poly.pdbx_strand_id
1 'polypeptide(L)'
;MPEPRRSTIDAGEVERFSALAAEWWNPNGKFRPLHKFNPVRLAYIRDQVAARFGRDPRAARPFEGLRFLDIGCGGGLLCEPMARLGAEVVGADASATNIEVAKLHAAEAGVGID
;
A
#
# COMPACT_ATOMS: atom_id res chain seq x y z
N MET A 1 -21.83 21.65 -23.63
CA MET A 1 -21.48 20.32 -23.05
C MET A 1 -20.08 20.48 -22.46
N PRO A 2 -19.84 20.15 -21.19
CA PRO A 2 -18.48 20.21 -20.66
C PRO A 2 -17.63 19.15 -21.39
N GLU A 3 -16.40 19.51 -21.76
CA GLU A 3 -15.45 18.55 -22.31
C GLU A 3 -15.29 17.35 -21.35
N PRO A 4 -15.22 16.11 -21.87
CA PRO A 4 -14.90 14.97 -21.03
C PRO A 4 -13.55 15.22 -20.36
N ARG A 5 -13.51 15.17 -19.02
CA ARG A 5 -12.27 15.29 -18.25
C ARG A 5 -11.27 14.28 -18.79
N ARG A 6 -10.12 14.76 -19.27
CA ARG A 6 -8.99 13.89 -19.61
C ARG A 6 -8.52 13.22 -18.32
N SER A 7 -8.60 11.89 -18.29
CA SER A 7 -8.08 11.07 -17.21
C SER A 7 -6.63 10.70 -17.51
N THR A 8 -5.79 10.60 -16.47
CA THR A 8 -4.45 10.01 -16.54
C THR A 8 -4.46 8.49 -16.30
N ILE A 9 -5.64 7.90 -16.08
CA ILE A 9 -5.81 6.47 -15.83
C ILE A 9 -5.84 5.71 -17.16
N ASP A 10 -4.98 4.71 -17.29
CA ASP A 10 -5.03 3.72 -18.37
C ASP A 10 -5.95 2.56 -17.96
N ALA A 11 -7.08 2.44 -18.65
CA ALA A 11 -8.07 1.41 -18.36
C ALA A 11 -7.54 -0.02 -18.60
N GLY A 12 -6.67 -0.22 -19.59
CA GLY A 12 -6.10 -1.54 -19.90
C GLY A 12 -5.16 -2.03 -18.81
N GLU A 13 -4.35 -1.13 -18.24
CA GLU A 13 -3.50 -1.47 -17.10
C GLU A 13 -4.33 -1.74 -15.84
N VAL A 14 -5.39 -0.97 -15.59
CA VAL A 14 -6.32 -1.25 -14.48
C VAL A 14 -6.94 -2.64 -14.61
N GLU A 15 -7.45 -3.00 -15.79
CA GLU A 15 -8.04 -4.32 -16.04
C GLU A 15 -7.01 -5.43 -15.84
N ARG A 16 -5.80 -5.26 -16.39
CA ARG A 16 -4.69 -6.21 -16.24
C ARG A 16 -4.36 -6.49 -14.77
N PHE A 17 -4.23 -5.47 -13.93
CA PHE A 17 -3.91 -5.68 -12.51
C PHE A 17 -5.10 -6.22 -11.72
N SER A 18 -6.32 -5.81 -12.07
CA SER A 18 -7.56 -6.34 -11.46
C SER A 18 -7.71 -7.84 -11.70
N ALA A 19 -7.36 -8.32 -12.90
CA ALA A 19 -7.38 -9.75 -13.24
C ALA A 19 -6.37 -10.58 -12.43
N LEU A 20 -5.36 -9.93 -11.82
CA LEU A 20 -4.35 -10.57 -10.99
C LEU A 20 -4.64 -10.42 -9.47
N ALA A 21 -5.75 -9.78 -9.08
CA ALA A 21 -5.98 -9.36 -7.70
C ALA A 21 -5.91 -10.52 -6.67
N ALA A 22 -6.41 -11.71 -7.01
CA ALA A 22 -6.36 -12.88 -6.12
C ALA A 22 -4.92 -13.36 -5.80
N GLU A 23 -3.95 -13.03 -6.65
CA GLU A 23 -2.55 -13.43 -6.48
C GLU A 23 -1.76 -12.45 -5.59
N TRP A 24 -2.36 -11.33 -5.16
CA TRP A 24 -1.66 -10.22 -4.53
C TRP A 24 -0.91 -10.62 -3.26
N TRP A 25 -1.55 -11.44 -2.43
CA TRP A 25 -0.99 -11.92 -1.16
C TRP A 25 -0.40 -13.33 -1.23
N ASN A 26 -0.31 -13.94 -2.43
CA ASN A 26 0.40 -15.20 -2.60
C ASN A 26 1.92 -14.93 -2.67
N PRO A 27 2.72 -15.30 -1.65
CA PRO A 27 4.16 -15.02 -1.64
C PRO A 27 4.95 -15.79 -2.72
N ASN A 28 4.34 -16.84 -3.29
CA ASN A 28 4.91 -17.63 -4.39
C ASN A 28 4.24 -17.31 -5.75
N GLY A 29 3.30 -16.37 -5.77
CA GLY A 29 2.50 -16.01 -6.94
C GLY A 29 3.13 -14.92 -7.82
N LYS A 30 2.29 -14.29 -8.64
CA LYS A 30 2.72 -13.28 -9.64
C LYS A 30 3.38 -12.05 -9.01
N PHE A 31 3.02 -11.70 -7.77
CA PHE A 31 3.58 -10.57 -7.04
C PHE A 31 4.74 -10.92 -6.11
N ARG A 32 5.27 -12.15 -6.18
CA ARG A 32 6.45 -12.59 -5.40
C ARG A 32 7.61 -11.59 -5.39
N PRO A 33 7.97 -10.90 -6.50
CA PRO A 33 9.01 -9.87 -6.44
C PRO A 33 8.69 -8.73 -5.47
N LEU A 34 7.43 -8.28 -5.40
CA LEU A 34 7.01 -7.23 -4.48
C LEU A 34 7.08 -7.69 -3.03
N HIS A 35 6.66 -8.94 -2.73
CA HIS A 35 6.81 -9.54 -1.40
C HIS A 35 8.27 -9.56 -0.94
N LYS A 36 9.18 -10.00 -1.82
CA LYS A 36 10.62 -10.04 -1.52
C LYS A 36 11.23 -8.64 -1.38
N PHE A 37 10.75 -7.67 -2.15
CA PHE A 37 11.24 -6.30 -2.12
C PHE A 37 10.70 -5.50 -0.93
N ASN A 38 9.53 -5.88 -0.40
CA ASN A 38 8.81 -5.12 0.63
C ASN A 38 9.67 -4.77 1.86
N PRO A 39 10.45 -5.70 2.46
CA PRO A 39 11.27 -5.38 3.61
C PRO A 39 12.33 -4.30 3.33
N VAL A 40 12.92 -4.32 2.12
CA VAL A 40 13.96 -3.36 1.72
C VAL A 40 13.37 -1.96 1.56
N ARG A 41 12.27 -1.83 0.81
CA ARG A 41 11.61 -0.52 0.62
C ARG A 41 11.01 0.03 1.92
N LEU A 42 10.46 -0.83 2.78
CA LEU A 42 9.92 -0.42 4.07
C LEU A 42 11.03 0.10 5.01
N ALA A 43 12.18 -0.58 5.05
CA ALA A 43 13.34 -0.11 5.81
C ALA A 43 13.81 1.25 5.32
N TYR A 44 13.89 1.44 3.99
CA TYR A 44 14.24 2.73 3.40
C TYR A 44 13.25 3.84 3.82
N ILE A 45 11.95 3.62 3.64
CA ILE A 45 10.91 4.57 4.05
C ILE A 45 11.03 4.90 5.54
N ARG A 46 11.20 3.88 6.38
CA ARG A 46 11.35 4.05 7.83
C ARG A 46 12.53 4.94 8.17
N ASP A 47 13.69 4.68 7.61
CA ASP A 47 14.91 5.40 7.92
C ASP A 47 14.83 6.85 7.43
N GLN A 48 14.24 7.08 6.24
CA GLN A 48 14.01 8.43 5.73
C GLN A 48 13.00 9.23 6.57
N VAL A 49 11.88 8.61 6.95
CA VAL A 49 10.88 9.23 7.84
C VAL A 49 11.48 9.53 9.21
N ALA A 50 12.24 8.59 9.77
CA ALA A 50 12.91 8.77 11.05
C ALA A 50 13.89 9.96 11.02
N ALA A 51 14.74 10.04 9.99
CA ALA A 51 15.64 11.16 9.80
C ALA A 51 14.89 12.49 9.60
N ARG A 52 13.80 12.49 8.82
CA ARG A 52 13.03 13.71 8.51
C ARG A 52 12.29 14.27 9.72
N PHE A 53 11.73 13.41 10.56
CA PHE A 53 10.86 13.80 11.67
C PHE A 53 11.52 13.64 13.05
N GLY A 54 12.83 13.37 13.10
CA GLY A 54 13.59 13.26 14.35
C GLY A 54 13.16 12.09 15.24
N ARG A 55 12.91 10.92 14.64
CA ARG A 55 12.39 9.73 15.33
C ARG A 55 13.45 8.64 15.43
N ASP A 56 13.29 7.72 16.38
CA ASP A 56 14.12 6.52 16.44
C ASP A 56 13.57 5.44 15.48
N PRO A 57 14.32 5.03 14.44
CA PRO A 57 13.89 3.96 13.53
C PRO A 57 13.83 2.58 14.21
N ARG A 58 14.36 2.43 15.42
CA ARG A 58 14.31 1.19 16.21
C ARG A 58 13.19 1.17 17.24
N ALA A 59 12.43 2.26 17.40
CA ALA A 59 11.25 2.28 18.25
C ALA A 59 10.22 1.24 17.77
N ALA A 60 9.38 0.76 18.69
CA ALA A 60 8.35 -0.24 18.37
C ALA A 60 7.34 0.26 17.32
N ARG A 61 7.01 1.56 17.36
CA ARG A 61 6.06 2.23 16.46
C ARG A 61 6.69 3.52 15.89
N PRO A 62 7.66 3.42 14.97
CA PRO A 62 8.40 4.58 14.50
C PRO A 62 7.53 5.56 13.71
N PHE A 63 6.35 5.16 13.23
CA PHE A 63 5.43 6.02 12.48
C PHE A 63 4.29 6.60 13.30
N GLU A 64 4.27 6.38 14.62
CA GLU A 64 3.16 6.81 15.49
C GLU A 64 2.85 8.31 15.39
N GLY A 65 1.58 8.64 15.16
CA GLY A 65 1.13 10.03 14.99
C GLY A 65 1.46 10.66 13.63
N LEU A 66 1.89 9.87 12.64
CA LEU A 66 2.02 10.31 11.25
C LEU A 66 0.88 9.78 10.39
N ARG A 67 0.51 10.54 9.36
CA ARG A 67 -0.48 10.15 8.35
C ARG A 67 0.19 9.94 7.00
N PHE A 68 -0.08 8.80 6.36
CA PHE A 68 0.57 8.32 5.15
C PHE A 68 -0.48 8.15 4.04
N LEU A 69 -0.08 8.42 2.79
CA LEU A 69 -0.88 8.17 1.60
C LEU A 69 -0.07 7.29 0.65
N ASP A 70 -0.58 6.10 0.34
CA ASP A 70 0.02 5.15 -0.61
C ASP A 70 -0.76 5.19 -1.94
N ILE A 71 -0.16 5.80 -2.97
CA ILE A 71 -0.75 5.97 -4.30
C ILE A 71 -0.35 4.79 -5.18
N GLY A 72 -1.34 4.07 -5.72
CA GLY A 72 -1.13 2.77 -6.37
C GLY A 72 -0.90 1.67 -5.34
N CYS A 73 -1.68 1.69 -4.24
CA CYS A 73 -1.50 0.75 -3.13
C CYS A 73 -1.77 -0.71 -3.52
N GLY A 74 -2.52 -0.94 -4.61
CA GLY A 74 -2.95 -2.25 -5.05
C GLY A 74 -3.66 -3.01 -3.94
N GLY A 75 -3.28 -4.28 -3.74
CA GLY A 75 -3.77 -5.12 -2.64
C GLY A 75 -3.17 -4.81 -1.26
N GLY A 76 -2.52 -3.67 -1.04
CA GLY A 76 -2.17 -3.20 0.31
C GLY A 76 -0.85 -3.73 0.91
N LEU A 77 0.03 -4.33 0.11
CA LEU A 77 1.30 -4.94 0.59
C LEU A 77 2.18 -3.98 1.39
N LEU A 78 2.17 -2.69 1.06
CA LEU A 78 2.95 -1.68 1.76
C LEU A 78 2.13 -0.97 2.84
N CYS A 79 0.83 -0.73 2.60
CA CYS A 79 -0.06 -0.12 3.58
C CYS A 79 -0.06 -0.86 4.92
N GLU A 80 -0.23 -2.18 4.91
CA GLU A 80 -0.31 -2.98 6.14
C GLU A 80 0.91 -2.87 7.05
N PRO A 81 2.16 -3.08 6.58
CA PRO A 81 3.31 -2.92 7.45
C PRO A 81 3.54 -1.47 7.88
N MET A 82 3.17 -0.46 7.07
CA MET A 82 3.24 0.95 7.51
C MET A 82 2.25 1.22 8.66
N ALA A 83 1.03 0.71 8.56
CA ALA A 83 0.04 0.81 9.62
C ALA A 83 0.46 0.06 10.89
N ARG A 84 1.04 -1.15 10.75
CA ARG A 84 1.62 -1.90 11.88
C ARG A 84 2.76 -1.16 12.59
N LEU A 85 3.55 -0.36 11.85
CA LEU A 85 4.59 0.51 12.40
C LEU A 85 4.05 1.81 13.02
N GLY A 86 2.72 1.99 13.03
CA GLY A 86 2.02 3.02 13.77
C GLY A 86 1.51 4.20 12.94
N ALA A 87 1.64 4.16 11.61
CA ALA A 87 1.07 5.19 10.75
C ALA A 87 -0.46 5.07 10.68
N GLU A 88 -1.16 6.20 10.57
CA GLU A 88 -2.50 6.23 9.97
C GLU A 88 -2.32 6.21 8.45
N VAL A 89 -2.84 5.19 7.77
CA VAL A 89 -2.57 4.97 6.35
C VAL A 89 -3.86 5.11 5.55
N VAL A 90 -3.80 5.90 4.49
CA VAL A 90 -4.79 5.94 3.41
C VAL A 90 -4.19 5.28 2.17
N GLY A 91 -4.87 4.27 1.62
CA GLY A 91 -4.53 3.63 0.35
C GLY A 91 -5.38 4.16 -0.79
N ALA A 92 -4.78 4.43 -1.95
CA ALA A 92 -5.51 4.81 -3.15
C ALA A 92 -5.05 4.00 -4.36
N ASP A 93 -5.99 3.42 -5.10
CA ASP A 93 -5.74 2.68 -6.33
C ASP A 93 -6.89 2.92 -7.32
N ALA A 94 -6.57 2.85 -8.62
CA ALA A 94 -7.58 2.99 -9.66
C ALA A 94 -8.43 1.73 -9.85
N SER A 95 -7.95 0.57 -9.39
CA SER A 95 -8.70 -0.69 -9.40
C SER A 95 -9.50 -0.87 -8.12
N ALA A 96 -10.83 -0.81 -8.23
CA ALA A 96 -11.74 -1.17 -7.13
C ALA A 96 -11.52 -2.63 -6.66
N THR A 97 -11.23 -3.55 -7.58
CA THR A 97 -10.95 -4.95 -7.23
C THR A 97 -9.71 -5.09 -6.35
N ASN A 98 -8.64 -4.36 -6.65
CA ASN A 98 -7.43 -4.36 -5.82
C ASN A 98 -7.72 -3.76 -4.43
N ILE A 99 -8.51 -2.68 -4.36
CA ILE A 99 -8.92 -2.07 -3.09
C ILE A 99 -9.70 -3.07 -2.23
N GLU A 100 -10.61 -3.85 -2.80
CA GLU A 100 -11.34 -4.86 -2.03
C GLU A 100 -10.43 -5.99 -1.52
N VAL A 101 -9.43 -6.40 -2.31
CA VAL A 101 -8.39 -7.34 -1.84
C VAL A 101 -7.59 -6.74 -0.67
N ALA A 102 -7.21 -5.47 -0.76
CA ALA A 102 -6.49 -4.79 0.32
C ALA A 102 -7.32 -4.72 1.60
N LYS A 103 -8.59 -4.35 1.51
CA LYS A 103 -9.52 -4.28 2.66
C LYS A 103 -9.72 -5.64 3.32
N LEU A 104 -9.93 -6.68 2.52
CA LEU A 104 -10.12 -8.04 3.05
C LEU A 104 -8.90 -8.49 3.85
N HIS A 105 -7.70 -8.35 3.26
CA HIS A 105 -6.49 -8.79 3.93
C HIS A 105 -6.15 -7.93 5.16
N ALA A 106 -6.41 -6.61 5.11
CA ALA A 106 -6.27 -5.73 6.26
C ALA A 106 -7.21 -6.14 7.41
N ALA A 107 -8.45 -6.52 7.10
CA ALA A 107 -9.41 -7.02 8.08
C ALA A 107 -8.97 -8.35 8.70
N GLU A 108 -8.51 -9.31 7.88
CA GLU A 108 -7.94 -10.58 8.35
C GLU A 108 -6.70 -10.37 9.24
N ALA A 109 -5.89 -9.38 8.90
CA ALA A 109 -4.71 -8.98 9.66
C ALA A 109 -5.03 -8.15 10.92
N GLY A 110 -6.27 -7.72 11.11
CA GLY A 110 -6.69 -6.86 12.23
C GLY A 110 -6.05 -5.46 12.21
N VAL A 111 -5.80 -4.89 11.03
CA VAL A 111 -5.15 -3.59 10.84
C VAL A 111 -6.13 -2.57 10.26
N GLY A 112 -6.24 -1.40 10.88
CA GLY A 112 -7.05 -0.30 10.36
C GLY A 112 -6.30 0.50 9.29
N ILE A 113 -6.88 0.56 8.08
CA ILE A 113 -6.39 1.29 6.91
C ILE A 113 -7.61 1.89 6.22
N ASP A 114 -7.52 3.15 5.81
CA ASP A 114 -8.56 3.86 5.03
C ASP A 114 -8.34 3.67 3.53
#